data_AF-R9IUP8-F1
#
_entry.id   AF-R9IUP8-F1
#
_cell.length_a   1.000
_cell.length_b   1.000
_cell.length_c   1.000
_cell.angle_alpha   90.00
_cell.angle_beta   90.00
_cell.angle_gamma   90.00
#
_symmetry.space_group_name_H-M   'P 1'
#
loop_
_entity.id
_entity.type
_entity.pdbx_description
1 polymer ?
#
loop_
_entity_poly.entity_id
_entity_poly.type
_entity_poly.pdbx_seq_one_letter_code
_entity_poly.pdbx_strand_id
1 'polypeptide(L)'
;MQNDNNLNTLYQIISNMQKLNIPIAVKGGLLLKASLQEHKSDIDRKTTDIDGNWLKQTPDIEEMRKNLEKAVQMSYPDYQVIIKRPYGEKQSAGFHIIKNNITLAHIDIDVNKITPTKLYMINDIKFHGIPMEQVLCDKIAVLSSPQIMRRTKDLLDMYAITQVIPYDKQTVIELLSKRKLGNFSTLYTQKENIEHAYEKLRGVTNKPEFQQVYESVIHYCKDINNSLTSLKIKEQITKSSKEISYANDDDLKLALEEKARQQERAKHKESHTASYKEFCKNVKNAGTKQNPNKDHPNTGLGLGE
;
A
#
# COMPACT_ATOMS: atom_id res chain seq x y z
N MET A 1 -35.63 20.46 6.88
CA MET A 1 -36.82 20.37 6.01
C MET A 1 -36.50 20.20 4.53
N GLN A 2 -35.89 21.14 3.79
CA GLN A 2 -35.57 20.90 2.35
C GLN A 2 -34.38 19.95 2.11
N ASN A 3 -33.45 19.82 3.07
CA ASN A 3 -32.25 18.97 2.94
C ASN A 3 -32.48 17.50 3.33
N ASP A 4 -33.41 17.22 4.24
CA ASP A 4 -33.70 15.84 4.69
C ASP A 4 -34.37 15.02 3.58
N ASN A 5 -35.17 15.69 2.74
CA ASN A 5 -35.79 15.10 1.56
C ASN A 5 -34.76 14.63 0.52
N ASN A 6 -33.64 15.33 0.37
CA ASN A 6 -32.61 14.93 -0.60
C ASN A 6 -31.82 13.71 -0.09
N LEU A 7 -31.43 13.68 1.19
CA LEU A 7 -30.66 12.56 1.74
C LEU A 7 -31.44 11.24 1.72
N ASN A 8 -32.71 11.26 2.15
CA ASN A 8 -33.58 10.08 2.07
C ASN A 8 -33.76 9.61 0.62
N THR A 9 -33.83 10.55 -0.32
CA THR A 9 -33.86 10.25 -1.75
C THR A 9 -32.61 9.50 -2.21
N LEU A 10 -31.41 9.94 -1.79
CA LEU A 10 -30.15 9.25 -2.16
C LEU A 10 -30.09 7.82 -1.59
N TYR A 11 -30.47 7.62 -0.32
CA TYR A 11 -30.51 6.27 0.25
C TYR A 11 -31.59 5.38 -0.37
N GLN A 12 -32.74 5.94 -0.76
CA GLN A 12 -33.76 5.20 -1.48
C GLN A 12 -33.25 4.73 -2.85
N ILE A 13 -32.52 5.59 -3.57
CA ILE A 13 -31.87 5.21 -4.84
C ILE A 13 -30.84 4.11 -4.60
N ILE A 14 -30.00 4.23 -3.56
CA ILE A 14 -29.04 3.16 -3.17
C ILE A 14 -29.78 1.85 -2.88
N SER A 15 -30.89 1.90 -2.13
CA SER A 15 -31.72 0.72 -1.85
C SER A 15 -32.22 0.06 -3.14
N ASN A 16 -32.69 0.87 -4.09
CA ASN A 16 -33.15 0.37 -5.39
C ASN A 16 -32.01 -0.26 -6.20
N MET A 17 -30.80 0.30 -6.15
CA MET A 17 -29.62 -0.33 -6.77
C MET A 17 -29.37 -1.73 -6.22
N GLN A 18 -29.51 -1.93 -4.91
CA GLN A 18 -29.37 -3.24 -4.26
C GLN A 18 -30.50 -4.20 -4.67
N LYS A 19 -31.76 -3.73 -4.72
CA LYS A 19 -32.90 -4.55 -5.17
C LYS A 19 -32.74 -5.04 -6.61
N LEU A 20 -32.11 -4.23 -7.47
CA LEU A 20 -31.79 -4.59 -8.85
C LEU A 20 -30.48 -5.38 -8.99
N ASN A 21 -29.83 -5.75 -7.88
CA ASN A 21 -28.54 -6.46 -7.86
C ASN A 21 -27.45 -5.76 -8.68
N ILE A 22 -27.48 -4.42 -8.72
CA ILE A 22 -26.40 -3.63 -9.34
C ILE A 22 -25.15 -3.80 -8.46
N PRO A 23 -24.02 -4.26 -9.01
CA PRO A 23 -22.85 -4.67 -8.24
C PRO A 23 -22.02 -3.46 -7.78
N ILE A 24 -22.61 -2.59 -6.96
CA ILE A 24 -21.96 -1.40 -6.41
C ILE A 24 -21.84 -1.53 -4.90
N ALA A 25 -20.62 -1.35 -4.40
CA ALA A 25 -20.37 -1.04 -3.00
C ALA A 25 -20.31 0.47 -2.81
N VAL A 26 -21.18 1.02 -1.97
CA VAL A 26 -21.20 2.44 -1.64
C VAL A 26 -19.92 2.84 -0.89
N LYS A 27 -19.41 4.04 -1.16
CA LYS A 27 -18.29 4.65 -0.45
C LYS A 27 -18.56 6.14 -0.17
N GLY A 28 -17.54 6.85 0.26
CA GLY A 28 -17.57 8.32 0.32
C GLY A 28 -18.50 8.85 1.41
N GLY A 29 -19.11 10.00 1.12
CA GLY A 29 -19.85 10.78 2.11
C GLY A 29 -21.10 10.08 2.66
N LEU A 30 -21.89 9.43 1.79
CA LEU A 30 -23.12 8.74 2.21
C LEU A 30 -22.84 7.52 3.08
N LEU A 31 -21.79 6.76 2.77
CA LEU A 31 -21.37 5.64 3.61
C LEU A 31 -20.94 6.12 5.00
N LEU A 32 -20.09 7.17 5.05
CA LEU A 32 -19.62 7.73 6.30
C LEU A 32 -20.78 8.27 7.13
N LYS A 33 -21.73 8.97 6.50
CA LYS A 33 -22.91 9.50 7.17
C LYS A 33 -23.75 8.39 7.82
N ALA A 34 -24.00 7.29 7.11
CA ALA A 34 -24.70 6.15 7.67
C ALA A 34 -23.96 5.56 8.89
N SER A 35 -22.64 5.43 8.80
CA SER A 35 -21.83 4.90 9.90
C SER A 35 -21.80 5.84 11.11
N LEU A 36 -21.68 7.15 10.91
CA LEU A 36 -21.70 8.13 11.99
C LEU A 36 -23.05 8.16 12.72
N GLN A 37 -24.16 8.04 11.98
CA GLN A 37 -25.50 7.98 12.57
C GLN A 37 -25.72 6.70 13.37
N GLU A 38 -25.28 5.54 12.85
CA GLU A 38 -25.32 4.27 13.58
C GLU A 38 -24.59 4.36 14.93
N HIS A 39 -23.49 5.12 14.98
CA HIS A 39 -22.65 5.31 16.17
C HIS A 39 -23.00 6.59 16.96
N LYS A 40 -24.16 7.21 16.67
CA LYS A 40 -24.70 8.39 17.39
C LYS A 40 -23.73 9.57 17.49
N SER A 41 -22.92 9.77 16.45
CA SER A 41 -22.10 10.97 16.31
C SER A 41 -22.97 12.22 16.21
N ASP A 42 -22.56 13.30 16.87
CA ASP A 42 -23.15 14.63 16.76
C ASP A 42 -22.59 15.42 15.57
N ILE A 43 -21.40 15.06 15.08
CA ILE A 43 -20.80 15.61 13.87
C ILE A 43 -21.57 15.11 12.65
N ASP A 44 -22.10 16.03 11.85
CA ASP A 44 -22.77 15.72 10.58
C ASP A 44 -22.32 16.66 9.47
N ARG A 45 -21.81 16.10 8.37
CA ARG A 45 -21.45 16.87 7.16
C ARG A 45 -22.41 16.54 6.03
N LYS A 46 -22.93 17.57 5.37
CA LYS A 46 -23.74 17.43 4.17
C LYS A 46 -22.97 16.72 3.06
N THR A 47 -23.68 15.84 2.35
CA THR A 47 -23.21 15.10 1.18
C THR A 47 -24.37 15.00 0.18
N THR A 48 -24.05 15.12 -1.09
CA THR A 48 -25.01 15.14 -2.21
C THR A 48 -24.67 14.12 -3.29
N ASP A 49 -23.57 13.41 -3.11
CA ASP A 49 -22.96 12.57 -4.14
C ASP A 49 -23.08 11.11 -3.72
N ILE A 50 -23.35 10.25 -4.69
CA ILE A 50 -23.32 8.80 -4.53
C ILE A 50 -21.98 8.31 -5.07
N ASP A 51 -21.05 8.01 -4.17
CA ASP A 51 -19.78 7.39 -4.53
C ASP A 51 -19.89 5.87 -4.43
N GLY A 52 -19.26 5.13 -5.35
CA GLY A 52 -19.20 3.67 -5.25
C GLY A 52 -17.99 3.02 -5.92
N ASN A 53 -17.82 1.74 -5.64
CA ASN A 53 -16.92 0.83 -6.37
C ASN A 53 -17.77 -0.20 -7.12
N TRP A 54 -17.46 -0.44 -8.38
CA TRP A 54 -18.04 -1.53 -9.15
C TRP A 54 -17.36 -2.85 -8.79
N LEU A 55 -18.14 -3.88 -8.48
CA LEU A 55 -17.67 -5.13 -7.88
C LEU A 55 -17.54 -6.31 -8.85
N LYS A 56 -18.05 -6.17 -10.08
CA LYS A 56 -17.97 -7.20 -11.12
C LYS A 56 -16.95 -6.81 -12.20
N GLN A 57 -16.85 -7.64 -13.23
CA GLN A 57 -16.11 -7.27 -14.44
C GLN A 57 -16.56 -5.90 -14.95
N THR A 58 -15.60 -5.13 -15.47
CA THR A 58 -15.84 -3.78 -15.97
C THR A 58 -16.95 -3.80 -17.02
N PRO A 59 -18.09 -3.14 -16.75
CA PRO A 59 -19.24 -3.14 -17.64
C PRO A 59 -19.04 -2.09 -18.73
N ASP A 60 -19.83 -2.18 -19.79
CA ASP A 60 -19.98 -1.06 -20.70
C ASP A 60 -20.63 0.14 -19.97
N ILE A 61 -20.18 1.36 -20.28
CA ILE A 61 -20.66 2.56 -19.56
C ILE A 61 -22.15 2.85 -19.82
N GLU A 62 -22.64 2.53 -21.01
CA GLU A 62 -24.05 2.72 -21.34
C GLU A 62 -24.92 1.67 -20.62
N GLU A 63 -24.38 0.47 -20.41
CA GLU A 63 -24.99 -0.53 -19.53
C GLU A 63 -25.07 -0.04 -18.08
N MET A 64 -24.00 0.54 -17.54
CA MET A 64 -24.02 1.17 -16.20
C MET A 64 -25.10 2.24 -16.11
N ARG A 65 -25.14 3.15 -17.10
CA ARG A 65 -26.11 4.24 -17.15
C ARG A 65 -27.54 3.71 -17.13
N LYS A 66 -27.86 2.72 -17.98
CA LYS A 66 -29.18 2.07 -18.03
C LYS A 66 -29.57 1.41 -16.71
N ASN A 67 -28.63 0.72 -16.06
CA ASN A 67 -28.90 0.07 -14.78
C ASN A 67 -29.14 1.10 -13.67
N LEU A 68 -28.33 2.17 -13.61
CA LEU A 68 -28.52 3.27 -12.68
C LEU A 68 -29.85 3.99 -12.93
N GLU A 69 -30.21 4.24 -14.19
CA GLU A 69 -31.48 4.86 -14.56
C GLU A 69 -32.69 4.04 -14.09
N LYS A 70 -32.67 2.72 -14.30
CA LYS A 70 -33.69 1.82 -13.76
C LYS A 70 -33.82 1.94 -12.24
N ALA A 71 -32.71 1.96 -11.50
CA ALA A 71 -32.73 2.09 -10.04
C ALA A 71 -33.33 3.44 -9.59
N VAL A 72 -33.03 4.53 -10.29
CA VAL A 72 -33.61 5.85 -10.03
C VAL A 72 -35.12 5.84 -10.32
N GLN A 73 -35.52 5.36 -11.49
CA GLN A 73 -36.91 5.41 -11.96
C GLN A 73 -37.86 4.50 -11.18
N MET A 74 -37.35 3.51 -10.42
CA MET A 74 -38.15 2.72 -9.48
C MET A 74 -38.89 3.58 -8.43
N SER A 75 -38.34 4.73 -8.05
CA SER A 75 -38.97 5.65 -7.10
C SER A 75 -39.19 7.04 -7.67
N TYR A 76 -38.51 7.38 -8.78
CA TYR A 76 -38.51 8.70 -9.37
C TYR A 76 -38.64 8.62 -10.90
N PRO A 77 -39.84 8.28 -11.44
CA PRO A 77 -40.03 7.96 -12.86
C PRO A 77 -39.64 9.06 -13.84
N ASP A 78 -39.76 10.33 -13.42
CA ASP A 78 -39.45 11.49 -14.27
C ASP A 78 -37.95 11.83 -14.34
N TYR A 79 -37.11 11.12 -13.59
CA TYR A 79 -35.67 11.38 -13.55
C TYR A 79 -34.93 10.51 -14.57
N GLN A 80 -33.86 11.09 -15.11
CA GLN A 80 -32.97 10.43 -16.07
C GLN A 80 -31.55 10.37 -15.52
N VAL A 81 -30.78 9.41 -16.01
CA VAL A 81 -29.35 9.32 -15.72
C VAL A 81 -28.56 9.56 -16.99
N ILE A 82 -27.69 10.57 -16.97
CA ILE A 82 -26.83 10.93 -18.09
C ILE A 82 -25.36 10.66 -17.75
N ILE A 83 -24.62 10.17 -18.75
CA ILE A 83 -23.16 10.02 -18.66
C ILE A 83 -22.52 11.40 -18.72
N LYS A 84 -21.62 11.68 -17.79
CA LYS A 84 -20.88 12.95 -17.71
C LYS A 84 -19.41 12.78 -17.98
N ARG A 85 -18.88 11.62 -17.57
CA ARG A 85 -17.47 11.32 -17.75
C ARG A 85 -17.31 9.80 -17.93
N PRO A 86 -16.66 9.34 -19.00
CA PRO A 86 -16.28 7.94 -19.12
C PRO A 86 -15.28 7.56 -18.02
N TYR A 87 -15.23 6.28 -17.66
CA TYR A 87 -14.14 5.78 -16.81
C TYR A 87 -12.86 5.61 -17.63
N GLY A 88 -11.73 5.60 -16.94
CA GLY A 88 -10.41 5.40 -17.54
C GLY A 88 -9.38 5.02 -16.48
N GLU A 89 -8.10 4.98 -16.87
CA GLU A 89 -7.02 4.68 -15.93
C GLU A 89 -7.04 5.71 -14.78
N LYS A 90 -7.29 5.24 -13.55
CA LYS A 90 -7.41 6.07 -12.34
C LYS A 90 -8.54 7.12 -12.38
N GLN A 91 -9.52 6.94 -13.26
CA GLN A 91 -10.68 7.83 -13.41
C GLN A 91 -11.99 7.07 -13.22
N SER A 92 -12.81 7.53 -12.28
CA SER A 92 -14.16 7.01 -12.04
C SER A 92 -15.13 7.46 -13.14
N ALA A 93 -16.07 6.57 -13.48
CA ALA A 93 -17.23 6.91 -14.30
C ALA A 93 -18.11 7.90 -13.55
N GLY A 94 -18.46 9.00 -14.21
CA GLY A 94 -19.31 10.05 -13.65
C GLY A 94 -20.67 10.10 -14.33
N PHE A 95 -21.74 10.12 -13.55
CA PHE A 95 -23.13 10.24 -14.01
C PHE A 95 -23.85 11.35 -13.25
N HIS A 96 -24.85 11.98 -13.88
CA HIS A 96 -25.78 12.87 -13.19
C HIS A 96 -27.18 12.28 -13.20
N ILE A 97 -27.87 12.39 -12.06
CA ILE A 97 -29.31 12.20 -11.96
C ILE A 97 -29.97 13.55 -12.22
N ILE A 98 -30.82 13.64 -13.25
CA ILE A 98 -31.41 14.91 -13.69
C ILE A 98 -32.94 14.82 -13.82
N LYS A 99 -33.61 15.95 -13.58
CA LYS A 99 -35.01 16.18 -13.95
C LYS A 99 -35.15 17.60 -14.49
N ASN A 100 -35.73 17.78 -15.66
CA ASN A 100 -35.92 19.09 -16.31
C ASN A 100 -34.63 19.94 -16.34
N ASN A 101 -33.50 19.32 -16.71
CA ASN A 101 -32.15 19.93 -16.71
C ASN A 101 -31.59 20.36 -15.33
N ILE A 102 -32.31 20.09 -14.24
CA ILE A 102 -31.83 20.32 -12.87
C ILE A 102 -31.16 19.03 -12.38
N THR A 103 -29.91 19.14 -11.92
CA THR A 103 -29.19 18.00 -11.34
C THR A 103 -29.61 17.78 -9.89
N LEU A 104 -30.04 16.57 -9.57
CA LEU A 104 -30.35 16.13 -8.21
C LEU A 104 -29.09 15.70 -7.46
N ALA A 105 -28.29 14.85 -8.11
CA ALA A 105 -27.13 14.21 -7.52
C ALA A 105 -26.10 13.82 -8.58
N HIS A 106 -24.85 13.73 -8.15
CA HIS A 106 -23.75 13.17 -8.91
C HIS A 106 -23.51 11.73 -8.46
N ILE A 107 -23.19 10.84 -9.38
CA ILE A 107 -22.77 9.47 -9.09
C ILE A 107 -21.35 9.28 -9.63
N ASP A 108 -20.41 8.92 -8.77
CA ASP A 108 -19.03 8.60 -9.15
C ASP A 108 -18.72 7.13 -8.82
N ILE A 109 -18.54 6.31 -9.86
CA ILE A 109 -18.26 4.87 -9.73
C ILE A 109 -16.82 4.56 -10.15
N ASP A 110 -16.03 4.04 -9.22
CA ASP A 110 -14.69 3.52 -9.51
C ASP A 110 -14.79 2.05 -9.95
N VAL A 111 -14.33 1.79 -11.17
CA VAL A 111 -14.32 0.44 -11.76
C VAL A 111 -12.97 -0.26 -11.59
N ASN A 112 -11.96 0.44 -11.06
CA ASN A 112 -10.59 -0.07 -10.96
C ASN A 112 -10.31 -0.80 -9.64
N LYS A 113 -11.31 -0.96 -8.77
CA LYS A 113 -11.15 -1.50 -7.41
C LYS A 113 -12.24 -2.53 -7.10
N ILE A 114 -11.86 -3.80 -7.16
CA ILE A 114 -12.64 -4.87 -6.51
C ILE A 114 -12.27 -4.87 -5.03
N THR A 115 -13.26 -4.83 -4.16
CA THR A 115 -13.02 -4.71 -2.73
C THR A 115 -14.04 -5.47 -1.89
N PRO A 116 -13.66 -6.00 -0.71
CA PRO A 116 -14.61 -6.54 0.26
C PRO A 116 -15.73 -5.55 0.57
N THR A 117 -16.91 -6.08 0.86
CA THR A 117 -18.07 -5.25 1.26
C THR A 117 -18.54 -5.62 2.66
N LYS A 118 -19.18 -4.66 3.31
CA LYS A 118 -19.88 -4.82 4.58
C LYS A 118 -21.31 -4.31 4.41
N LEU A 119 -22.25 -4.94 5.12
CA LEU A 119 -23.64 -4.49 5.16
C LEU A 119 -23.75 -3.31 6.13
N TYR A 120 -24.37 -2.23 5.69
CA TYR A 120 -24.70 -1.05 6.49
C TYR A 120 -26.20 -0.84 6.53
N MET A 121 -26.67 -0.13 7.57
CA MET A 121 -28.07 0.19 7.76
C MET A 121 -28.25 1.66 8.12
N ILE A 122 -29.26 2.29 7.55
CA ILE A 122 -29.71 3.64 7.90
C ILE A 122 -31.21 3.74 7.68
N ASN A 123 -31.98 4.17 8.68
CA ASN A 123 -33.44 4.32 8.57
C ASN A 123 -34.11 3.09 7.92
N ASP A 124 -33.77 1.87 8.39
CA ASP A 124 -34.22 0.57 7.86
C ASP A 124 -33.78 0.22 6.43
N ILE A 125 -33.02 1.10 5.76
CA ILE A 125 -32.42 0.83 4.45
C ILE A 125 -31.11 0.08 4.64
N LYS A 126 -31.07 -1.15 4.13
CA LYS A 126 -29.86 -1.98 4.05
C LYS A 126 -29.14 -1.76 2.73
N PHE A 127 -27.81 -1.58 2.78
CA PHE A 127 -26.98 -1.48 1.58
C PHE A 127 -25.55 -1.99 1.81
N HIS A 128 -24.90 -2.44 0.73
CA HIS A 128 -23.51 -2.83 0.76
C HIS A 128 -22.60 -1.62 0.57
N GLY A 129 -21.62 -1.46 1.46
CA GLY A 129 -20.59 -0.44 1.40
C GLY A 129 -19.19 -1.02 1.60
N ILE A 130 -18.17 -0.21 1.39
CA ILE A 130 -16.79 -0.61 1.72
C ILE A 130 -16.56 -0.60 3.24
N PRO A 131 -15.66 -1.43 3.81
CA PRO A 131 -15.30 -1.38 5.23
C PRO A 131 -14.72 -0.02 5.66
N MET A 132 -14.94 0.37 6.92
CA MET A 132 -14.45 1.65 7.47
C MET A 132 -12.93 1.75 7.48
N GLU A 133 -12.24 0.62 7.62
CA GLU A 133 -10.79 0.52 7.49
C GLU A 133 -10.32 0.99 6.10
N GLN A 134 -11.07 0.65 5.05
CA GLN A 134 -10.75 1.12 3.69
C GLN A 134 -11.07 2.60 3.50
N VAL A 135 -12.16 3.09 4.10
CA VAL A 135 -12.47 4.53 4.11
C VAL A 135 -11.31 5.28 4.76
N LEU A 136 -10.85 4.86 5.94
CA LEU A 136 -9.68 5.43 6.60
C LEU A 136 -8.43 5.36 5.71
N CYS A 137 -8.17 4.22 5.06
CA CYS A 137 -7.03 4.10 4.16
C CYS A 137 -7.08 5.09 2.99
N ASP A 138 -8.27 5.33 2.42
CA ASP A 138 -8.47 6.31 1.36
C ASP A 138 -8.25 7.75 1.86
N LYS A 139 -8.74 8.08 3.07
CA LYS A 139 -8.49 9.39 3.71
C LYS A 139 -7.00 9.59 4.01
N ILE A 140 -6.33 8.61 4.63
CA ILE A 140 -4.90 8.67 4.96
C ILE A 140 -4.06 8.84 3.69
N ALA A 141 -4.42 8.16 2.59
CA ALA A 141 -3.74 8.36 1.31
C ALA A 141 -3.84 9.81 0.82
N VAL A 142 -5.02 10.45 0.94
CA VAL A 142 -5.19 11.88 0.63
C VAL A 142 -4.33 12.75 1.54
N LEU A 143 -4.40 12.54 2.86
CA LEU A 143 -3.69 13.33 3.87
C LEU A 143 -2.16 13.18 3.79
N SER A 144 -1.68 12.04 3.29
CA SER A 144 -0.25 11.81 3.05
C SER A 144 0.29 12.60 1.86
N SER A 145 -0.57 13.26 1.08
CA SER A 145 -0.24 13.91 -0.19
C SER A 145 -0.66 15.40 -0.21
N PRO A 146 -0.18 16.19 -1.20
CA PRO A 146 -0.63 17.57 -1.39
C PRO A 146 -2.13 17.74 -1.66
N GLN A 147 -2.86 16.65 -1.94
CA GLN A 147 -4.29 16.70 -2.22
C GLN A 147 -5.13 17.19 -1.04
N ILE A 148 -4.62 17.12 0.19
CA ILE A 148 -5.30 17.65 1.38
C ILE A 148 -5.75 19.10 1.22
N MET A 149 -4.99 19.92 0.47
CA MET A 149 -5.30 21.33 0.23
C MET A 149 -6.64 21.57 -0.48
N ARG A 150 -7.11 20.61 -1.28
CA ARG A 150 -8.42 20.65 -1.96
C ARG A 150 -9.41 19.65 -1.37
N ARG A 151 -9.01 18.92 -0.34
CA ARG A 151 -9.75 17.83 0.30
C ARG A 151 -9.78 18.01 1.82
N THR A 152 -9.80 19.24 2.33
CA THR A 152 -9.77 19.49 3.78
C THR A 152 -10.92 18.83 4.54
N LYS A 153 -12.06 18.54 3.88
CA LYS A 153 -13.13 17.70 4.45
C LYS A 153 -12.67 16.30 4.87
N ASP A 154 -11.63 15.75 4.25
CA ASP A 154 -11.05 14.45 4.58
C ASP A 154 -10.33 14.48 5.94
N LEU A 155 -9.89 15.68 6.40
CA LEU A 155 -9.38 15.89 7.76
C LEU A 155 -10.51 15.70 8.79
N LEU A 156 -11.64 16.36 8.57
CA LEU A 156 -12.83 16.25 9.42
C LEU A 156 -13.40 14.83 9.41
N ASP A 157 -13.55 14.23 8.23
CA ASP A 157 -14.06 12.88 8.08
C ASP A 157 -13.18 11.87 8.83
N MET A 158 -11.86 12.02 8.76
CA MET A 158 -10.93 11.16 9.49
C MET A 158 -11.04 11.34 11.00
N TYR A 159 -11.12 12.58 11.48
CA TYR A 159 -11.36 12.86 12.89
C TYR A 159 -12.66 12.20 13.37
N ALA A 160 -13.77 12.40 12.65
CA ALA A 160 -15.06 11.83 13.03
C ALA A 160 -15.00 10.30 13.12
N ILE A 161 -14.38 9.63 12.14
CA ILE A 161 -14.22 8.17 12.16
C ILE A 161 -13.41 7.72 13.38
N THR A 162 -12.24 8.34 13.63
CA THR A 162 -11.33 7.88 14.70
C THR A 162 -11.86 8.15 16.10
N GLN A 163 -12.84 9.03 16.27
CA GLN A 163 -13.45 9.30 17.58
C GLN A 163 -14.58 8.34 17.96
N VAL A 164 -15.42 7.91 17.00
CA VAL A 164 -16.70 7.26 17.34
C VAL A 164 -16.96 5.92 16.65
N ILE A 165 -16.27 5.63 15.54
CA ILE A 165 -16.51 4.41 14.77
C ILE A 165 -15.48 3.36 15.20
N PRO A 166 -15.90 2.14 15.61
CA PRO A 166 -14.98 1.05 15.85
C PRO A 166 -14.43 0.50 14.53
N TYR A 167 -13.13 0.30 14.48
CA TYR A 167 -12.42 -0.32 13.35
C TYR A 167 -11.17 -1.04 13.86
N ASP A 168 -10.65 -1.97 13.05
CA ASP A 168 -9.39 -2.61 13.36
C ASP A 168 -8.20 -1.82 12.80
N LYS A 169 -7.43 -1.21 13.70
CA LYS A 169 -6.20 -0.47 13.36
C LYS A 169 -5.15 -1.36 12.70
N GLN A 170 -5.04 -2.63 13.08
CA GLN A 170 -4.08 -3.56 12.48
C GLN A 170 -4.43 -3.82 11.01
N THR A 171 -5.72 -4.06 10.72
CA THR A 171 -6.24 -4.14 9.35
C THR A 171 -5.94 -2.86 8.55
N VAL A 172 -6.11 -1.66 9.14
CA VAL A 172 -5.75 -0.38 8.46
C VAL A 172 -4.26 -0.35 8.09
N ILE A 173 -3.38 -0.75 9.01
CA ILE A 173 -1.93 -0.78 8.77
C ILE A 173 -1.59 -1.77 7.64
N GLU A 174 -2.17 -2.96 7.65
CA GLU A 174 -1.95 -4.00 6.62
C GLU A 174 -2.47 -3.59 5.24
N LEU A 175 -3.60 -2.88 5.18
CA LEU A 175 -4.11 -2.32 3.94
C LEU A 175 -3.23 -1.19 3.41
N LEU A 176 -2.68 -0.35 4.30
CA LEU A 176 -1.78 0.75 3.93
C LEU A 176 -0.40 0.27 3.51
N SER A 177 0.11 -0.83 4.05
CA SER A 177 1.43 -1.37 3.66
C SER A 177 1.49 -1.77 2.18
N LYS A 178 0.32 -2.10 1.60
CA LYS A 178 0.14 -2.44 0.18
C LYS A 178 -0.10 -1.23 -0.73
N ARG A 179 -0.12 -0.01 -0.17
CA ARG A 179 -0.42 1.24 -0.91
C ARG A 179 0.81 2.13 -1.00
N LYS A 180 0.87 2.91 -2.07
CA LYS A 180 1.85 4.02 -2.18
C LYS A 180 1.30 5.24 -1.45
N LEU A 181 1.80 5.46 -0.24
CA LEU A 181 1.55 6.68 0.52
C LEU A 181 2.54 7.78 0.14
N GLY A 182 2.12 9.04 0.32
CA GLY A 182 3.04 10.17 0.35
C GLY A 182 3.77 10.26 1.69
N ASN A 183 4.35 11.42 1.96
CA ASN A 183 5.23 11.65 3.12
C ASN A 183 4.59 12.53 4.21
N PHE A 184 3.31 12.88 4.07
CA PHE A 184 2.59 13.77 5.00
C PHE A 184 3.19 15.18 5.13
N SER A 185 4.15 15.57 4.29
CA SER A 185 4.85 16.86 4.41
C SER A 185 3.88 18.04 4.37
N THR A 186 2.94 18.05 3.42
CA THR A 186 1.90 19.09 3.34
C THR A 186 1.04 19.15 4.61
N LEU A 187 0.65 18.00 5.16
CA LEU A 187 -0.12 17.95 6.41
C LEU A 187 0.63 18.62 7.57
N TYR A 188 1.95 18.42 7.67
CA TYR A 188 2.75 18.91 8.80
C TYR A 188 3.27 20.34 8.63
N THR A 189 3.42 20.83 7.40
CA THR A 189 4.09 22.11 7.12
C THR A 189 3.14 23.23 6.70
N GLN A 190 1.89 22.91 6.34
CA GLN A 190 0.93 23.87 5.79
C GLN A 190 -0.26 24.10 6.73
N LYS A 191 -0.03 24.13 8.06
CA LYS A 191 -1.09 24.20 9.08
C LYS A 191 -2.06 25.35 8.81
N GLU A 192 -1.55 26.57 8.61
CA GLU A 192 -2.35 27.79 8.47
C GLU A 192 -3.22 27.74 7.20
N ASN A 193 -2.67 27.18 6.11
CA ASN A 193 -3.41 27.04 4.87
C ASN A 193 -4.51 25.97 4.97
N ILE A 194 -4.26 24.88 5.72
CA ILE A 194 -5.25 23.84 6.01
C ILE A 194 -6.33 24.41 6.93
N GLU A 195 -5.97 25.17 7.96
CA GLU A 195 -6.89 25.86 8.86
C GLU A 195 -7.84 26.77 8.09
N HIS A 196 -7.30 27.64 7.23
CA HIS A 196 -8.11 28.53 6.39
C HIS A 196 -9.09 27.76 5.49
N ALA A 197 -8.65 26.65 4.91
CA ALA A 197 -9.51 25.80 4.10
C ALA A 197 -10.57 25.07 4.94
N TYR A 198 -10.22 24.65 6.15
CA TYR A 198 -11.11 24.01 7.10
C TYR A 198 -12.19 24.98 7.57
N GLU A 199 -11.83 26.23 7.86
CA GLU A 199 -12.79 27.26 8.27
C GLU A 199 -13.83 27.58 7.21
N LYS A 200 -13.46 27.43 5.94
CA LYS A 200 -14.39 27.59 4.81
C LYS A 200 -15.30 26.40 4.55
N LEU A 201 -15.16 25.28 5.27
CA LEU A 201 -16.06 24.13 5.13
C LEU A 201 -17.48 24.50 5.58
N ARG A 202 -18.41 24.50 4.63
CA ARG A 202 -19.84 24.75 4.87
C ARG A 202 -20.61 23.45 5.01
N GLY A 203 -21.78 23.53 5.64
CA GLY A 203 -22.70 22.40 5.75
C GLY A 203 -22.21 21.31 6.71
N VAL A 204 -21.46 21.70 7.75
CA VAL A 204 -21.09 20.83 8.87
C VAL A 204 -21.88 21.29 10.08
N THR A 205 -22.68 20.39 10.65
CA THR A 205 -23.36 20.55 11.94
C THR A 205 -22.43 20.07 13.04
N ASN A 206 -22.37 20.81 14.16
CA ASN A 206 -21.45 20.54 15.28
C ASN A 206 -20.00 20.39 14.80
N LYS A 207 -19.56 21.35 13.96
CA LYS A 207 -18.20 21.38 13.43
C LYS A 207 -17.22 21.59 14.60
N PRO A 208 -16.32 20.65 14.89
CA PRO A 208 -15.33 20.80 15.95
C PRO A 208 -14.30 21.88 15.62
N GLU A 209 -13.65 22.41 16.65
CA GLU A 209 -12.58 23.40 16.52
C GLU A 209 -11.40 22.84 15.71
N PHE A 210 -10.81 23.66 14.84
CA PHE A 210 -9.72 23.22 13.96
C PHE A 210 -8.57 22.59 14.73
N GLN A 211 -8.13 23.24 15.82
CA GLN A 211 -6.98 22.78 16.59
C GLN A 211 -7.17 21.35 17.11
N GLN A 212 -8.37 21.04 17.64
CA GLN A 212 -8.72 19.71 18.13
C GLN A 212 -8.67 18.66 17.02
N VAL A 213 -9.28 18.96 15.87
CA VAL A 213 -9.29 18.07 14.71
C VAL A 213 -7.87 17.82 14.22
N TYR A 214 -7.12 18.89 14.01
CA TYR A 214 -5.79 18.85 13.41
C TYR A 214 -4.80 18.09 14.29
N GLU A 215 -4.78 18.35 15.59
CA GLU A 215 -3.89 17.66 16.53
C GLU A 215 -4.20 16.16 16.62
N SER A 216 -5.49 15.80 16.76
CA SER A 216 -5.92 14.40 16.81
C SER A 216 -5.54 13.65 15.53
N VAL A 217 -5.80 14.24 14.37
CA VAL A 217 -5.48 13.62 13.07
C VAL A 217 -3.98 13.52 12.83
N ILE A 218 -3.19 14.53 13.23
CA ILE A 218 -1.72 14.44 13.14
C ILE A 218 -1.19 13.34 14.04
N HIS A 219 -1.66 13.26 15.29
CA HIS A 219 -1.23 12.24 16.22
C HIS A 219 -1.47 10.84 15.63
N TYR A 220 -2.68 10.62 15.11
CA TYR A 220 -3.03 9.37 14.45
C TYR A 220 -2.18 9.09 13.21
N CYS A 221 -1.98 10.08 12.32
CA CYS A 221 -1.15 9.91 11.13
C CYS A 221 0.30 9.56 11.48
N LYS A 222 0.87 10.18 12.52
CA LYS A 222 2.23 9.88 12.99
C LYS A 222 2.34 8.45 13.52
N ASP A 223 1.38 8.02 14.32
CA ASP A 223 1.29 6.67 14.88
C ASP A 223 1.18 5.60 13.76
N ILE A 224 0.34 5.83 12.75
CA ILE A 224 0.26 4.99 11.55
C ILE A 224 1.60 4.98 10.79
N ASN A 225 2.22 6.13 10.56
CA ASN A 225 3.48 6.22 9.83
C ASN A 225 4.63 5.50 10.56
N ASN A 226 4.67 5.60 11.90
CA ASN A 226 5.62 4.88 12.74
C ASN A 226 5.39 3.37 12.63
N SER A 227 4.14 2.93 12.75
CA SER A 227 3.76 1.51 12.62
C SER A 227 4.16 0.92 11.26
N LEU A 228 3.92 1.65 10.17
CA LEU A 228 4.32 1.26 8.81
C LEU A 228 5.85 1.19 8.66
N THR A 229 6.56 2.13 9.26
CA THR A 229 8.04 2.13 9.25
C THR A 229 8.59 0.92 10.01
N SER A 230 8.05 0.63 11.20
CA SER A 230 8.43 -0.55 11.97
C SER A 230 8.14 -1.86 11.23
N LEU A 231 7.03 -1.95 10.50
CA LEU A 231 6.73 -3.12 9.67
C LEU A 231 7.74 -3.30 8.53
N LYS A 232 8.08 -2.24 7.79
CA LYS A 232 9.08 -2.30 6.73
C LYS A 232 10.45 -2.73 7.26
N ILE A 233 10.86 -2.24 8.43
CA ILE A 233 12.10 -2.65 9.08
C ILE A 233 12.06 -4.14 9.44
N LYS A 234 10.97 -4.62 10.04
CA LYS A 234 10.80 -6.06 10.36
C LYS A 234 10.85 -6.94 9.11
N GLU A 235 10.21 -6.51 8.02
CA GLU A 235 10.26 -7.23 6.74
C GLU A 235 11.67 -7.28 6.15
N GLN A 236 12.43 -6.19 6.23
CA GLN A 236 13.83 -6.14 5.78
C GLN A 236 14.70 -7.07 6.62
N ILE A 237 14.61 -7.01 7.95
CA ILE A 237 15.35 -7.91 8.86
C ILE A 237 15.02 -9.37 8.56
N THR A 238 13.74 -9.70 8.34
CA THR A 238 13.30 -11.07 8.04
C THR A 238 13.85 -11.55 6.69
N LYS A 239 13.85 -10.69 5.66
CA LYS A 239 14.44 -11.01 4.35
C LYS A 239 15.95 -11.26 4.45
N SER A 240 16.68 -10.36 5.10
CA SER A 240 18.12 -10.51 5.31
C SER A 240 18.44 -11.76 6.14
N SER A 241 17.64 -12.08 7.16
CA SER A 241 17.82 -13.30 7.97
C SER A 241 17.57 -14.57 7.15
N LYS A 242 16.57 -14.56 6.25
CA LYS A 242 16.31 -15.68 5.33
C LYS A 242 17.43 -15.83 4.31
N GLU A 243 17.89 -14.74 3.71
CA GLU A 243 19.03 -14.74 2.77
C GLU A 243 20.30 -15.29 3.42
N ILE A 244 20.59 -14.89 4.67
CA ILE A 244 21.69 -15.45 5.47
C ILE A 244 21.47 -16.95 5.74
N SER A 245 20.25 -17.39 6.05
CA SER A 245 19.97 -18.82 6.27
C SER A 245 20.13 -19.67 5.01
N TYR A 246 19.77 -19.16 3.83
CA TYR A 246 19.96 -19.87 2.56
C TYR A 246 21.42 -19.92 2.10
N ALA A 247 22.21 -18.90 2.43
CA ALA A 247 23.65 -18.88 2.14
C ALA A 247 24.49 -19.75 3.09
N ASN A 248 23.94 -20.20 4.23
CA ASN A 248 24.74 -20.81 5.29
C ASN A 248 24.78 -22.34 5.31
N ASP A 249 23.88 -23.06 4.62
CA ASP A 249 23.85 -24.53 4.70
C ASP A 249 24.54 -25.24 3.52
N ASP A 250 24.30 -24.83 2.27
CA ASP A 250 24.89 -25.53 1.11
C ASP A 250 26.25 -24.92 0.69
N ASP A 251 26.37 -23.60 0.66
CA ASP A 251 27.61 -22.93 0.22
C ASP A 251 28.76 -23.09 1.25
N LEU A 252 28.43 -23.11 2.55
CA LEU A 252 29.41 -23.33 3.61
C LEU A 252 29.93 -24.78 3.60
N LYS A 253 29.03 -25.74 3.36
CA LYS A 253 29.37 -27.16 3.26
C LYS A 253 30.21 -27.44 2.01
N LEU A 254 29.85 -26.83 0.88
CA LEU A 254 30.63 -26.91 -0.37
C LEU A 254 32.03 -26.29 -0.20
N ALA A 255 32.12 -25.12 0.45
CA ALA A 255 33.40 -24.44 0.70
C ALA A 255 34.31 -25.20 1.68
N LEU A 256 33.73 -25.86 2.69
CA LEU A 256 34.47 -26.72 3.62
C LEU A 256 34.97 -28.00 2.95
N GLU A 257 34.14 -28.65 2.12
CA GLU A 257 34.54 -29.81 1.32
C GLU A 257 35.64 -29.48 0.31
N GLU A 258 35.57 -28.32 -0.34
CA GLU A 258 36.56 -27.90 -1.31
C GLU A 258 37.90 -27.54 -0.63
N LYS A 259 37.87 -26.89 0.54
CA LYS A 259 39.06 -26.69 1.38
C LYS A 259 39.68 -28.01 1.85
N ALA A 260 38.87 -28.99 2.24
CA ALA A 260 39.35 -30.31 2.64
C ALA A 260 40.05 -31.04 1.48
N ARG A 261 39.45 -31.03 0.28
CA ARG A 261 40.06 -31.59 -0.94
C ARG A 261 41.36 -30.87 -1.33
N GLN A 262 41.44 -29.56 -1.16
CA GLN A 262 42.66 -28.80 -1.43
C GLN A 262 43.78 -29.15 -0.44
N GLN A 263 43.46 -29.35 0.84
CA GLN A 263 44.43 -29.77 1.86
C GLN A 263 44.93 -31.21 1.63
N GLU A 264 44.06 -32.14 1.21
CA GLU A 264 44.48 -33.50 0.84
C GLU A 264 45.38 -33.49 -0.41
N ARG A 265 45.03 -32.72 -1.42
CA ARG A 265 45.87 -32.54 -2.63
C ARG A 265 47.24 -31.95 -2.30
N ALA A 266 47.29 -31.00 -1.35
CA ALA A 266 48.55 -30.43 -0.87
C ALA A 266 49.42 -31.45 -0.13
N LYS A 267 48.82 -32.25 0.79
CA LYS A 267 49.51 -33.33 1.50
C LYS A 267 50.03 -34.42 0.55
N HIS A 268 49.24 -34.79 -0.47
CA HIS A 268 49.68 -35.76 -1.49
C HIS A 268 50.86 -35.24 -2.32
N LYS A 269 50.83 -33.95 -2.71
CA LYS A 269 51.95 -33.30 -3.40
C LYS A 269 53.20 -33.25 -2.53
N GLU A 270 53.09 -32.92 -1.24
CA GLU A 270 54.23 -32.92 -0.32
C GLU A 270 54.83 -34.32 -0.15
N SER A 271 54.01 -35.38 -0.06
CA SER A 271 54.49 -36.76 0.02
C SER A 271 55.24 -37.22 -1.24
N HIS A 272 54.76 -36.84 -2.43
CA HIS A 272 55.45 -37.11 -3.69
C HIS A 272 56.75 -36.32 -3.82
N THR A 273 56.77 -35.08 -3.33
CA THR A 273 57.98 -34.24 -3.36
C THR A 273 59.03 -34.73 -2.37
N ALA A 274 58.61 -35.24 -1.20
CA ALA A 274 59.49 -35.87 -0.22
C ALA A 274 60.06 -37.20 -0.75
N SER A 275 59.21 -38.06 -1.32
CA SER A 275 59.62 -39.33 -1.95
C SER A 275 60.59 -39.11 -3.13
N TYR A 276 60.35 -38.08 -3.96
CA TYR A 276 61.25 -37.72 -5.05
C TYR A 276 62.59 -37.16 -4.55
N LYS A 277 62.60 -36.33 -3.50
CA LYS A 277 63.84 -35.84 -2.87
C LYS A 277 64.65 -36.99 -2.25
N GLU A 278 64.00 -37.96 -1.61
CA GLU A 278 64.63 -39.17 -1.06
C GLU A 278 65.27 -40.02 -2.17
N PHE A 279 64.53 -40.24 -3.28
CA PHE A 279 65.02 -40.93 -4.46
C PHE A 279 66.25 -40.23 -5.08
N CYS A 280 66.19 -38.91 -5.28
CA CYS A 280 67.33 -38.14 -5.80
C CYS A 280 68.56 -38.18 -4.88
N LYS A 281 68.36 -38.24 -3.56
CA LYS A 281 69.46 -38.34 -2.57
C LYS A 281 70.16 -39.71 -2.65
N ASN A 282 69.37 -40.78 -2.84
CA ASN A 282 69.90 -42.14 -2.99
C ASN A 282 70.64 -42.34 -4.33
N VAL A 283 70.17 -41.73 -5.42
CA VAL A 283 70.86 -41.76 -6.71
C VAL A 283 72.20 -41.00 -6.68
N LYS A 284 72.28 -39.86 -5.99
CA LYS A 284 73.55 -39.11 -5.83
C LYS A 284 74.61 -39.85 -5.00
N ASN A 285 74.19 -40.63 -4.00
CA ASN A 285 75.12 -41.41 -3.18
C ASN A 285 75.65 -42.67 -3.88
N ALA A 286 75.00 -43.14 -4.94
CA ALA A 286 75.47 -44.29 -5.74
C ALA A 286 76.51 -43.90 -6.82
N GLY A 287 76.65 -42.61 -7.14
CA GLY A 287 77.50 -42.11 -8.24
C GLY A 287 78.92 -41.69 -7.88
N THR A 288 79.34 -41.75 -6.61
CA THR A 288 80.67 -41.29 -6.17
C THR A 288 81.58 -42.46 -5.76
N LYS A 289 81.95 -43.26 -6.76
CA LYS A 289 83.27 -43.92 -6.81
C LYS A 289 83.84 -43.71 -8.22
N GLN A 290 84.66 -42.67 -8.39
CA GLN A 290 85.57 -42.58 -9.53
C GLN A 290 87.02 -42.63 -9.06
N ASN A 291 87.76 -43.50 -9.76
CA ASN A 291 89.20 -43.65 -9.79
C ASN A 291 89.85 -42.38 -10.42
N PRO A 292 91.09 -42.01 -10.06
CA PRO A 292 91.67 -40.71 -10.34
C PRO A 292 92.42 -40.69 -11.66
N ASN A 293 92.43 -39.55 -12.36
CA ASN A 293 93.66 -38.95 -12.86
C ASN A 293 93.47 -37.58 -13.55
N LYS A 294 94.46 -36.74 -13.28
CA LYS A 294 95.12 -35.76 -14.17
C LYS A 294 94.61 -34.30 -14.26
N ASP A 295 95.55 -33.46 -13.82
CA ASP A 295 96.11 -32.29 -14.51
C ASP A 295 95.40 -30.92 -14.39
N HIS A 296 95.96 -30.15 -13.45
CA HIS A 296 96.21 -28.70 -13.45
C HIS A 296 96.61 -28.08 -14.82
N PRO A 297 96.73 -26.73 -14.98
CA PRO A 297 96.31 -25.62 -14.09
C PRO A 297 95.71 -24.38 -14.82
N ASN A 298 95.32 -23.41 -13.99
CA ASN A 298 95.70 -21.99 -14.08
C ASN A 298 94.71 -20.94 -14.59
N THR A 299 94.88 -19.75 -13.98
CA THR A 299 94.33 -18.42 -14.29
C THR A 299 92.85 -18.23 -13.96
N GLY A 300 92.42 -17.21 -13.22
CA GLY A 300 93.09 -16.01 -12.70
C GLY A 300 92.05 -14.88 -12.67
N LEU A 301 92.13 -14.04 -11.62
CA LEU A 301 91.53 -12.67 -11.52
C LEU A 301 89.99 -12.62 -11.59
N GLY A 302 89.26 -11.75 -10.91
CA GLY A 302 89.46 -10.55 -10.10
C GLY A 302 88.03 -10.04 -9.83
N LEU A 303 87.70 -9.67 -8.59
CA LEU A 303 87.42 -8.29 -8.19
C LEU A 303 86.39 -7.54 -9.05
N GLY A 304 85.36 -7.02 -8.38
CA GLY A 304 84.66 -5.82 -8.83
C GLY A 304 83.16 -5.90 -8.65
N GLU A 305 82.72 -5.28 -7.56
CA GLU A 305 81.52 -4.42 -7.40
C GLU A 305 80.18 -4.82 -8.06
#